data_AF-A0A3M0A324-F1
#
_entry.id   AF-A0A3M0A324-F1
#
_cell.length_a   1.000
_cell.length_b   1.000
_cell.length_c   1.000
_cell.angle_alpha   90.00
_cell.angle_beta   90.00
_cell.angle_gamma   90.00
#
_symmetry.space_group_name_H-M   'P 1'
#
loop_
_entity.id
_entity.type
_entity.pdbx_description
1 polymer ?
#
loop_
_entity_poly.entity_id
_entity_poly.type
_entity_poly.pdbx_seq_one_letter_code
_entity_poly.pdbx_strand_id
1 'polypeptide(L)'
;MITLKKYPNRRIYDTSISRYITLDDVRDMISSSEAFTVVDSRTGVDLTRTTLLQILFDIESEKQFALLSQQALASLIRLHSSPDKAKFAPVIDQLLNISDV
;
A
#
# COMPACT_ATOMS: atom_id res chain seq x y z
N MET A 1 -12.10 13.67 3.45
CA MET A 1 -11.27 12.45 3.48
C MET A 1 -12.21 11.26 3.49
N ILE A 2 -12.05 10.32 2.56
CA ILE A 2 -12.96 9.18 2.39
C ILE A 2 -12.66 8.11 3.45
N THR A 3 -13.68 7.55 4.09
CA THR A 3 -13.50 6.42 5.01
C THR A 3 -13.99 5.14 4.36
N LEU A 4 -13.08 4.20 4.16
CA LEU A 4 -13.36 2.86 3.66
C LEU A 4 -13.46 1.91 4.84
N LYS A 5 -14.60 1.22 4.99
CA LYS A 5 -14.79 0.21 6.04
C LYS A 5 -14.49 -1.17 5.50
N LYS A 6 -13.47 -1.84 6.04
CA LYS A 6 -13.08 -3.20 5.67
C LYS A 6 -13.79 -4.21 6.58
N TYR A 7 -14.43 -5.21 5.97
CA TYR A 7 -15.13 -6.28 6.67
C TYR A 7 -14.30 -7.57 6.62
N PRO A 8 -14.46 -8.49 7.61
CA PRO A 8 -13.69 -9.74 7.67
C PRO A 8 -13.82 -10.63 6.42
N ASN A 9 -14.94 -10.55 5.71
CA ASN A 9 -15.20 -11.29 4.46
C ASN A 9 -14.60 -10.61 3.21
N ARG A 10 -13.54 -9.83 3.38
CA ARG A 10 -12.84 -9.05 2.34
C ARG A 10 -13.66 -7.93 1.67
N ARG A 11 -14.91 -7.70 2.06
CA ARG A 11 -15.71 -6.59 1.52
C ARG A 11 -15.18 -5.25 2.02
N ILE A 12 -15.17 -4.25 1.14
CA ILE A 12 -14.82 -2.87 1.47
C ILE A 12 -16.05 -2.02 1.17
N TYR A 13 -16.47 -1.20 2.13
CA TYR A 13 -17.60 -0.28 1.98
C TYR A 13 -17.09 1.15 1.96
N ASP A 14 -17.40 1.88 0.89
CA ASP A 14 -17.08 3.28 0.76
C ASP A 14 -18.22 4.13 1.36
N THR A 15 -17.87 4.91 2.38
CA THR A 15 -18.84 5.78 3.07
C THR A 15 -19.22 7.02 2.28
N SER A 16 -18.44 7.41 1.27
CA SER A 16 -18.71 8.60 0.44
C SER A 16 -19.82 8.35 -0.58
N ILE A 17 -19.79 7.20 -1.23
CA ILE A 17 -20.75 6.78 -2.27
C ILE A 17 -21.72 5.69 -1.79
N SER A 18 -21.65 5.36 -0.49
CA SER A 18 -22.58 4.44 0.20
C SER A 18 -22.74 3.06 -0.45
N ARG A 19 -21.65 2.52 -1.03
CA ARG A 19 -21.67 1.19 -1.68
C ARG A 19 -20.43 0.37 -1.36
N TYR A 20 -20.54 -0.94 -1.62
CA TYR A 20 -19.38 -1.82 -1.61
C TYR A 20 -18.51 -1.56 -2.83
N ILE A 21 -17.19 -1.59 -2.62
CA ILE A 21 -16.16 -1.47 -3.62
C ILE A 21 -15.19 -2.65 -3.52
N THR A 22 -14.42 -2.85 -4.57
CA THR A 22 -13.37 -3.87 -4.70
C THR A 22 -12.02 -3.29 -4.28
N LEU A 23 -10.99 -4.15 -4.23
CA LEU A 23 -9.62 -3.67 -4.03
C LEU A 23 -9.08 -2.94 -5.28
N ASP A 24 -9.58 -3.27 -6.48
CA ASP A 24 -9.24 -2.57 -7.72
C ASP A 24 -9.74 -1.13 -7.69
N ASP A 25 -10.98 -0.90 -7.23
CA ASP A 25 -11.49 0.47 -7.04
C ASP A 25 -10.60 1.29 -6.08
N VAL A 26 -10.05 0.67 -5.04
CA VAL A 26 -9.09 1.34 -4.13
C VAL A 26 -7.77 1.66 -4.83
N ARG A 27 -7.31 0.82 -5.78
CA ARG A 27 -6.13 1.13 -6.61
C ARG A 27 -6.40 2.33 -7.52
N ASP A 28 -7.61 2.45 -8.06
CA ASP A 28 -8.01 3.60 -8.88
C ASP A 28 -8.04 4.88 -8.05
N MET A 29 -8.50 4.82 -6.79
CA MET A 29 -8.43 5.95 -5.85
C MET A 29 -6.99 6.39 -5.58
N ILE A 30 -6.07 5.44 -5.38
CA ILE A 30 -4.62 5.75 -5.21
C ILE A 30 -4.07 6.43 -6.46
N SER A 31 -4.40 5.91 -7.65
CA SER A 31 -3.94 6.44 -8.93
C SER A 31 -4.50 7.85 -9.19
N SER A 32 -5.71 8.12 -8.70
CA SER A 32 -6.37 9.43 -8.75
C SER A 32 -5.91 10.38 -7.65
N SER A 33 -4.94 9.98 -6.81
CA SER A 33 -4.44 10.75 -5.66
C SER A 33 -5.55 11.14 -4.67
N GLU A 34 -6.58 10.31 -4.54
CA GLU A 34 -7.67 10.54 -3.60
C GLU A 34 -7.25 10.22 -2.16
N ALA A 35 -7.59 11.11 -1.23
CA ALA A 35 -7.28 10.93 0.18
C ALA A 35 -8.33 10.03 0.88
N PHE A 36 -7.92 8.84 1.29
CA PHE A 36 -8.74 7.90 2.04
C PHE A 36 -8.05 7.31 3.27
N THR A 37 -8.86 6.78 4.18
CA THR A 37 -8.46 5.90 5.28
C THR A 37 -9.20 4.58 5.18
N VAL A 38 -8.58 3.49 5.60
CA VAL A 38 -9.23 2.19 5.74
C VAL A 38 -9.36 1.85 7.22
N VAL A 39 -10.56 1.52 7.67
CA VAL A 39 -10.82 1.14 9.07
C VAL A 39 -11.49 -0.23 9.14
N ASP A 40 -11.17 -0.99 10.17
CA ASP A 40 -11.87 -2.23 10.47
C ASP A 40 -13.32 -1.92 10.86
N SER A 41 -14.29 -2.54 10.16
CA SER A 41 -15.72 -2.30 10.37
C SER A 41 -16.23 -2.70 11.76
N ARG A 42 -15.54 -3.61 12.47
CA ARG A 42 -15.96 -4.13 13.77
C ARG A 42 -15.28 -3.41 14.93
N THR A 43 -13.99 -3.13 14.78
CA THR A 43 -13.13 -2.62 15.85
C THR A 43 -12.78 -1.14 15.69
N GLY A 44 -12.95 -0.57 14.49
CA GLY A 44 -12.57 0.81 14.18
C GLY A 44 -11.05 1.02 14.05
N VAL A 45 -10.24 -0.03 14.17
CA VAL A 45 -8.78 0.04 14.04
C VAL A 45 -8.40 0.53 12.65
N ASP A 46 -7.42 1.42 12.58
CA ASP A 46 -6.85 1.89 11.32
C ASP A 46 -6.08 0.75 10.62
N LEU A 47 -6.57 0.37 9.44
CA LEU A 47 -6.01 -0.64 8.56
C LEU A 47 -5.41 -0.03 7.28
N THR A 48 -5.26 1.28 7.19
CA THR A 48 -4.80 2.00 5.99
C THR A 48 -3.43 1.49 5.58
N ARG A 49 -2.46 1.47 6.50
CA ARG A 49 -1.10 0.99 6.22
C ARG A 49 -1.08 -0.46 5.74
N THR A 50 -1.79 -1.34 6.42
CA THR A 50 -1.84 -2.77 6.07
C THR A 50 -2.52 -2.99 4.72
N THR A 51 -3.54 -2.20 4.39
CA THR A 51 -4.23 -2.30 3.10
C THR A 51 -3.36 -1.80 1.96
N LEU A 52 -2.62 -0.71 2.15
CA LEU A 52 -1.64 -0.24 1.15
C LEU A 52 -0.53 -1.26 0.90
N LEU A 53 0.00 -1.89 1.95
CA LEU A 53 0.99 -2.97 1.81
C LEU A 53 0.43 -4.18 1.08
N GLN A 54 -0.84 -4.54 1.34
CA GLN A 54 -1.52 -5.61 0.62
C GLN A 54 -1.63 -5.28 -0.87
N ILE A 55 -2.06 -4.06 -1.21
CA ILE A 55 -2.18 -3.62 -2.61
C ILE A 55 -0.82 -3.66 -3.31
N LEU A 56 0.23 -3.15 -2.67
CA LEU A 56 1.59 -3.18 -3.21
C LEU A 56 2.05 -4.62 -3.45
N PHE A 57 1.82 -5.52 -2.49
CA PHE A 57 2.17 -6.94 -2.64
C PHE A 57 1.43 -7.61 -3.80
N ASP A 58 0.13 -7.32 -3.96
CA ASP A 58 -0.67 -7.88 -5.03
C ASP A 58 -0.12 -7.43 -6.40
N ILE A 59 0.24 -6.13 -6.55
CA ILE A 59 0.86 -5.59 -7.77
C ILE A 59 2.21 -6.27 -8.07
N GLU A 60 3.11 -6.35 -7.09
CA GLU A 60 4.43 -6.96 -7.28
C GLU A 60 4.36 -8.47 -7.55
N SER A 61 3.29 -9.14 -7.10
CA SER A 61 3.06 -10.57 -7.37
C SER A 61 2.61 -10.83 -8.81
N GLU A 62 2.02 -9.82 -9.47
CA GLU A 62 1.70 -9.87 -10.89
C GLU A 62 2.99 -9.69 -11.69
N LYS A 63 3.55 -10.79 -12.22
CA LYS A 63 4.86 -10.83 -12.91
C LYS A 63 5.08 -9.79 -14.00
N GLN A 64 4.00 -9.23 -14.56
CA GLN A 64 4.04 -8.19 -15.60
C GLN A 64 4.36 -6.80 -15.03
N PHE A 65 4.14 -6.58 -13.73
CA PHE A 65 4.28 -5.29 -13.05
C PHE A 65 5.25 -5.33 -11.87
N ALA A 66 6.05 -6.39 -11.75
CA ALA A 66 7.07 -6.51 -10.71
C ALA A 66 8.19 -5.48 -10.96
N LEU A 67 8.21 -4.41 -10.17
CA LEU A 67 9.21 -3.34 -10.28
C LEU A 67 10.40 -3.60 -9.36
N LEU A 68 10.19 -4.31 -8.25
CA LEU A 68 11.20 -4.48 -7.22
C LEU A 68 12.08 -5.70 -7.50
N SER A 69 13.37 -5.45 -7.73
CA SER A 69 14.36 -6.54 -7.79
C SER A 69 14.49 -7.25 -6.44
N GLN A 70 14.97 -8.49 -6.47
CA GLN A 70 15.29 -9.24 -5.24
C GLN A 70 16.22 -8.44 -4.30
N GLN A 71 17.18 -7.70 -4.86
CA GLN A 71 18.10 -6.88 -4.09
C GLN A 71 17.39 -5.69 -3.44
N ALA A 72 16.45 -5.05 -4.13
CA ALA A 72 15.61 -3.98 -3.59
C ALA A 72 14.74 -4.49 -2.42
N LEU A 73 14.05 -5.62 -2.60
CA LEU A 73 13.24 -6.25 -1.55
C LEU A 73 14.07 -6.60 -0.31
N ALA A 74 15.23 -7.22 -0.49
CA ALA A 74 16.12 -7.56 0.61
C ALA A 74 16.63 -6.31 1.34
N SER A 75 16.89 -5.21 0.62
CA SER A 75 17.27 -3.93 1.21
C SER A 75 16.11 -3.29 1.99
N LEU A 76 14.88 -3.32 1.47
CA LEU A 76 13.68 -2.84 2.18
C LEU A 76 13.42 -3.62 3.48
N ILE A 77 13.63 -4.94 3.47
CA ILE A 77 13.48 -5.78 4.67
C ILE A 77 14.58 -5.46 5.69
N ARG A 78 15.85 -5.39 5.27
CA ARG A 78 16.96 -5.01 6.17
C ARG A 78 16.78 -3.62 6.76
N LEU A 79 16.20 -2.70 5.99
CA LEU A 79 15.80 -1.37 6.42
C LEU A 79 14.86 -1.43 7.62
N HIS A 80 13.84 -2.27 7.57
CA HIS A 80 12.90 -2.42 8.68
C HIS A 80 13.44 -3.22 9.88
N SER A 81 14.48 -4.03 9.67
CA SER A 81 15.10 -4.86 10.72
C SER A 81 16.28 -4.22 11.45
N SER A 82 16.83 -3.12 10.95
CA SER A 82 17.98 -2.45 11.59
C SER A 82 17.49 -1.34 12.54
N PRO A 83 18.02 -1.25 13.77
CA PRO A 83 17.59 -0.27 14.78
C PRO A 83 17.92 1.19 14.39
N ASP A 84 18.87 1.41 13.48
CA ASP A 84 19.34 2.74 13.07
C ASP A 84 18.60 3.27 11.84
N LYS A 85 17.53 4.06 12.10
CA LYS A 85 16.69 4.71 11.07
C LYS A 85 17.40 5.75 10.19
N ALA A 86 18.61 6.18 10.56
CA ALA A 86 19.34 7.25 9.88
C ALA A 86 20.11 6.81 8.63
N LYS A 87 20.33 5.50 8.42
CA LYS A 87 21.12 4.99 7.27
C LYS A 87 20.30 4.85 5.97
N PHE A 88 19.08 5.39 5.93
CA PHE A 88 18.05 4.99 4.97
C PHE A 88 17.64 6.02 3.93
N ALA A 89 18.04 7.29 4.10
CA ALA A 89 17.87 8.31 3.07
C ALA A 89 18.44 7.90 1.70
N PRO A 90 19.69 7.42 1.58
CA PRO A 90 20.27 7.13 0.26
C PRO A 90 19.65 5.90 -0.44
N VAL A 91 19.02 4.98 0.31
CA VAL A 91 18.37 3.80 -0.27
C VAL A 91 17.02 4.18 -0.90
N ILE A 92 16.29 5.09 -0.27
CA ILE A 92 15.05 5.62 -0.83
C ILE A 92 15.34 6.44 -2.09
N ASP A 93 16.39 7.27 -2.07
CA ASP A 93 16.84 8.01 -3.25
C ASP A 93 17.20 7.06 -4.39
N GLN A 94 17.88 5.94 -4.10
CA GLN A 94 18.25 4.95 -5.12
C GLN A 94 17.04 4.18 -5.68
N LEU A 95 15.96 4.01 -4.91
CA LEU A 95 14.71 3.38 -5.38
C LEU A 95 13.86 4.34 -6.22
N LEU A 96 13.90 5.65 -5.93
CA LEU A 96 13.19 6.68 -6.67
C LEU A 96 13.89 7.06 -7.99
N ASN A 97 15.19 6.77 -8.13
CA ASN A 97 15.98 7.11 -9.32
C ASN A 97 16.03 6.02 -10.40
N ILE A 98 15.14 5.00 -10.34
CA ILE A 98 15.07 3.90 -11.32
C ILE A 98 14.30 4.33 -12.59
N SER A 99 13.76 5.55 -12.66
CA SER A 99 13.00 6.05 -13.82
C SER A 99 13.82 6.60 -15.00
N ASP A 100 15.16 6.56 -14.94
CA ASP A 100 16.05 7.11 -15.98
C ASP A 100 16.91 6.05 -16.71
N VAL A 101 16.32 4.91 -17.11
CA VAL A 101 16.85 4.03 -18.18
C VAL A 101 15.72 3.47 -19.03
#